data_AF-A0A523SPI8-F1
#
_entry.id   AF-A0A523SPI8-F1
#
_cell.length_a   1.000
_cell.length_b   1.000
_cell.length_c   1.000
_cell.angle_alpha   90.00
_cell.angle_beta   90.00
_cell.angle_gamma   90.00
#
_symmetry.space_group_name_H-M   'P 1'
#
loop_
_entity.id
_entity.type
_entity.pdbx_description
1 polymer ?
#
loop_
_entity_poly.entity_id
_entity_poly.type
_entity_poly.pdbx_seq_one_letter_code
_entity_poly.pdbx_strand_id
1 'polypeptide(L)'
;MDWTKFDECFGKLKTILRDMLSGNDRNPYKREIYGNYLGYGSDVKFIIQRIEAEIQKSMEINEKLHAYARARIISTVRGEEESEGKLVMEGDRMFRLLTLDIKSFFIFTRIFLDTLARIVRLHFSEKGGQLPWDMKKLVRSEKLKELDSDFAEGLKEKMLWIDSFVDHRVEIEHYLGSIPSATMKNGKFGFDILGSRDRRSGGTHAIESITNYIEDVLSNVSEVMLYIYQKFHSVS
;
A
#
# COMPACT_ATOMS: atom_id res chain seq x y z
N MET A 1 1.73 12.23 0.60
CA MET A 1 0.73 11.43 -0.15
C MET A 1 -0.68 11.97 0.09
N ASP A 2 -1.55 11.97 -0.93
CA ASP A 2 -2.96 12.39 -0.78
C ASP A 2 -3.86 11.22 -0.33
N TRP A 3 -4.46 11.37 0.84
CA TRP A 3 -5.32 10.37 1.51
C TRP A 3 -6.80 10.56 1.26
N THR A 4 -7.19 11.69 0.66
CA THR A 4 -8.55 12.22 0.74
C THR A 4 -9.56 11.25 0.10
N LYS A 5 -9.23 10.73 -1.09
CA LYS A 5 -10.10 9.79 -1.81
C LYS A 5 -10.27 8.47 -1.05
N PHE A 6 -9.21 7.95 -0.45
CA PHE A 6 -9.26 6.72 0.33
C PHE A 6 -10.14 6.88 1.57
N ASP A 7 -9.90 7.94 2.35
CA ASP A 7 -10.69 8.24 3.56
C ASP A 7 -12.17 8.46 3.24
N GLU A 8 -12.46 9.18 2.15
CA GLU A 8 -13.83 9.41 1.70
C GLU A 8 -14.53 8.09 1.31
N CYS A 9 -13.88 7.27 0.49
CA CYS A 9 -14.44 5.99 0.04
C CYS A 9 -14.60 5.00 1.20
N PHE A 10 -13.65 4.98 2.13
CA PHE A 10 -13.71 4.19 3.36
C PHE A 10 -14.88 4.65 4.25
N GLY A 11 -15.05 5.96 4.44
CA GLY A 11 -16.17 6.52 5.21
C GLY A 11 -17.54 6.24 4.60
N LYS A 12 -17.64 6.33 3.27
CA LYS A 12 -18.85 5.97 2.50
C LYS A 12 -19.23 4.52 2.73
N LEU A 13 -18.30 3.59 2.48
CA LEU A 13 -18.57 2.16 2.62
C LEU A 13 -18.87 1.78 4.08
N LYS A 14 -18.14 2.36 5.05
CA LYS A 14 -18.41 2.19 6.48
C LYS A 14 -19.85 2.54 6.87
N THR A 15 -20.40 3.62 6.32
CA THR A 15 -21.76 4.07 6.62
C THR A 15 -22.79 3.04 6.19
N ILE A 16 -22.70 2.56 4.95
CA ILE A 16 -23.59 1.50 4.43
C ILE A 16 -23.46 0.22 5.24
N LEU A 17 -22.23 -0.20 5.57
CA LEU A 17 -22.00 -1.42 6.35
C LEU A 17 -22.60 -1.34 7.76
N ARG A 18 -22.53 -0.16 8.39
CA ARG A 18 -23.18 0.08 9.67
C ARG A 18 -24.70 0.00 9.55
N ASP A 19 -25.27 0.56 8.50
CA ASP A 19 -26.73 0.54 8.29
C ASP A 19 -27.23 -0.89 8.00
N MET A 20 -26.42 -1.71 7.31
CA MET A 20 -26.68 -3.16 7.18
C MET A 20 -26.62 -3.93 8.50
N LEU A 21 -25.96 -3.40 9.54
CA LEU A 21 -25.85 -3.99 10.88
C LEU A 21 -26.90 -3.49 11.88
N SER A 22 -27.58 -2.37 11.59
CA SER A 22 -28.46 -1.67 12.54
C SER A 22 -29.90 -2.20 12.56
N GLY A 23 -30.27 -3.08 11.62
CA GLY A 23 -31.40 -3.98 11.83
C GLY A 23 -31.16 -4.83 13.08
N ASN A 24 -32.19 -5.37 13.74
CA ASN A 24 -32.12 -6.19 14.97
C ASN A 24 -31.26 -7.48 14.86
N ASP A 25 -30.39 -7.59 13.86
CA ASP A 25 -29.52 -8.68 13.52
C ASP A 25 -28.38 -8.80 14.55
N ARG A 26 -28.52 -9.78 15.45
CA ARG A 26 -27.50 -10.13 16.45
C ARG A 26 -26.42 -11.05 15.88
N ASN A 27 -26.27 -11.14 14.55
CA ASN A 27 -25.32 -12.05 13.93
C ASN A 27 -23.85 -11.66 14.30
N PRO A 28 -23.17 -12.46 15.15
CA PRO A 28 -21.84 -12.13 15.65
C PRO A 28 -20.78 -12.13 14.53
N TYR A 29 -20.98 -12.97 13.51
CA TYR A 29 -20.06 -13.08 12.37
C TYR A 29 -20.08 -11.81 11.50
N LYS A 30 -21.24 -11.19 11.30
CA LYS A 30 -21.34 -9.90 10.58
C LYS A 30 -20.58 -8.79 11.32
N ARG A 31 -20.69 -8.75 12.65
CA ARG A 31 -20.00 -7.77 13.50
C ARG A 31 -18.48 -7.96 13.47
N GLU A 32 -18.02 -9.21 13.50
CA GLU A 32 -16.59 -9.54 13.39
C GLU A 32 -16.00 -9.03 12.07
N ILE A 33 -16.67 -9.32 10.93
CA ILE A 33 -16.20 -8.85 9.61
C ILE A 33 -16.12 -7.33 9.55
N TYR A 34 -17.12 -6.63 10.09
CA TYR A 34 -17.11 -5.17 10.12
C TYR A 34 -16.00 -4.61 11.03
N GLY A 35 -15.78 -5.23 12.20
CA GLY A 35 -14.65 -4.91 13.08
C GLY A 35 -13.30 -5.08 12.36
N ASN A 36 -13.13 -6.17 11.63
CA ASN A 36 -11.95 -6.44 10.82
C ASN A 36 -11.76 -5.39 9.71
N TYR A 37 -12.83 -5.00 9.02
CA TYR A 37 -12.78 -3.95 7.99
C TYR A 37 -12.27 -2.62 8.57
N LEU A 38 -12.78 -2.23 9.74
CA LEU A 38 -12.33 -1.02 10.43
C LEU A 38 -10.88 -1.11 10.89
N GLY A 39 -10.48 -2.26 11.45
CA GLY A 39 -9.12 -2.52 11.90
C GLY A 39 -8.13 -2.41 10.76
N TYR A 40 -8.30 -3.22 9.71
CA TYR A 40 -7.34 -3.27 8.61
C TYR A 40 -7.29 -1.97 7.80
N GLY A 41 -8.41 -1.27 7.62
CA GLY A 41 -8.39 0.05 6.99
C GLY A 41 -7.56 1.07 7.78
N SER A 42 -7.65 1.03 9.11
CA SER A 42 -6.85 1.88 9.99
C SER A 42 -5.37 1.49 9.98
N ASP A 43 -5.06 0.19 9.95
CA ASP A 43 -3.69 -0.33 9.89
C ASP A 43 -2.99 0.09 8.58
N VAL A 44 -3.67 -0.02 7.43
CA VAL A 44 -3.15 0.45 6.14
C VAL A 44 -2.79 1.93 6.21
N LYS A 45 -3.68 2.77 6.75
CA LYS A 45 -3.43 4.21 6.93
C LYS A 45 -2.21 4.48 7.82
N PHE A 46 -2.13 3.80 8.97
CA PHE A 46 -1.03 3.97 9.90
C PHE A 46 0.32 3.56 9.30
N ILE A 47 0.37 2.42 8.59
CA ILE A 47 1.58 1.95 7.93
C ILE A 47 2.09 2.98 6.94
N ILE A 48 1.22 3.58 6.15
CA ILE A 48 1.69 4.48 5.10
C ILE A 48 2.07 5.85 5.67
N GLN A 49 1.42 6.33 6.73
CA GLN A 49 1.93 7.48 7.49
C GLN A 49 3.36 7.24 7.99
N ARG A 50 3.68 6.02 8.40
CA ARG A 50 5.06 5.65 8.76
C ARG A 50 5.98 5.63 7.55
N ILE A 51 5.56 5.09 6.41
CA ILE A 51 6.32 5.13 5.15
C ILE A 51 6.65 6.58 4.79
N GLU A 52 5.66 7.48 4.80
CA GLU A 52 5.83 8.91 4.51
C GLU A 52 6.81 9.57 5.50
N ALA A 53 6.69 9.27 6.79
CA ALA A 53 7.61 9.78 7.80
C ALA A 53 9.06 9.29 7.59
N GLU A 54 9.26 8.01 7.27
CA GLU A 54 10.60 7.47 7.01
C GLU A 54 11.20 8.01 5.70
N ILE A 55 10.37 8.28 4.69
CA ILE A 55 10.80 8.96 3.46
C ILE A 55 11.25 10.39 3.74
N GLN A 56 10.47 11.15 4.50
CA GLN A 56 10.81 12.52 4.87
C GLN A 56 12.13 12.57 5.65
N LYS A 57 12.31 11.67 6.62
CA LYS A 57 13.59 11.55 7.33
C LYS A 57 14.73 11.16 6.39
N SER A 58 14.51 10.30 5.40
CA SER A 58 15.52 9.94 4.39
C SER A 58 15.98 11.15 3.60
N MET A 59 15.06 12.05 3.23
CA MET A 59 15.40 13.31 2.57
C MET A 59 16.24 14.19 3.49
N GLU A 60 15.85 14.34 4.77
CA GLU A 60 16.61 15.13 5.75
C GLU A 60 18.02 14.58 6.00
N ILE A 61 18.18 13.26 6.13
CA ILE A 61 19.50 12.63 6.28
C ILE A 61 20.34 12.85 5.02
N ASN A 62 19.75 12.71 3.83
CA ASN A 62 20.46 12.96 2.59
C ASN A 62 20.92 14.43 2.48
N GLU A 63 20.08 15.39 2.85
CA GLU A 63 20.44 16.80 2.92
C GLU A 63 21.57 17.05 3.93
N LYS A 64 21.50 16.45 5.11
CA LYS A 64 22.56 16.52 6.13
C LYS A 64 23.86 15.89 5.64
N LEU A 65 23.82 14.76 4.94
CA LEU A 65 24.98 14.14 4.31
C LEU A 65 25.56 15.01 3.19
N HIS A 66 24.72 15.69 2.41
CA HIS A 66 25.17 16.66 1.40
C HIS A 66 25.76 17.93 2.02
N ALA A 67 25.18 18.42 3.12
CA ALA A 67 25.73 19.53 3.88
C ALA A 67 27.05 19.12 4.54
N TYR A 68 27.14 17.91 5.08
CA TYR A 68 28.35 17.32 5.63
C TYR A 68 29.41 17.12 4.56
N ALA A 69 29.09 16.58 3.38
CA ALA A 69 30.04 16.43 2.28
C ALA A 69 30.57 17.79 1.77
N ARG A 70 29.71 18.82 1.73
CA ARG A 70 30.11 20.20 1.44
C ARG A 70 30.99 20.79 2.56
N ALA A 71 30.62 20.54 3.81
CA ALA A 71 31.39 20.94 4.98
C ALA A 71 32.67 20.12 5.16
N ARG A 72 32.77 18.92 4.60
CA ARG A 72 33.95 18.04 4.66
C ARG A 72 35.08 18.55 3.79
N ILE A 73 34.78 19.27 2.70
CA ILE A 73 35.78 20.09 1.99
C ILE A 73 36.40 21.13 2.95
N ILE A 74 35.64 21.60 3.95
CA ILE A 74 36.08 22.56 4.98
C ILE A 74 36.64 21.85 6.25
N SER A 75 36.14 20.67 6.63
CA SER A 75 36.52 19.94 7.86
C SER A 75 37.67 18.95 7.67
N THR A 76 37.99 18.54 6.43
CA THR A 76 39.28 17.87 6.12
C THR A 76 40.45 18.79 6.45
N VAL A 77 40.22 20.11 6.56
CA VAL A 77 41.17 21.11 7.08
C VAL A 77 41.24 21.13 8.63
N ARG A 78 40.28 20.51 9.35
CA ARG A 78 40.12 20.62 10.83
C ARG A 78 40.13 19.30 11.63
N GLY A 79 40.06 18.12 11.00
CA GLY A 79 40.36 16.84 11.65
C GLY A 79 39.30 16.26 12.61
N GLU A 80 38.01 16.43 12.33
CA GLU A 80 36.92 15.84 13.14
C GLU A 80 36.33 14.57 12.45
N GLU A 81 36.54 13.38 13.03
CA GLU A 81 36.15 12.07 12.44
C GLU A 81 34.84 11.45 13.02
N GLU A 82 34.25 12.01 14.08
CA GLU A 82 33.24 11.31 14.90
C GLU A 82 31.76 11.40 14.41
N SER A 83 31.44 12.17 13.37
CA SER A 83 30.05 12.44 12.96
C SER A 83 29.54 11.62 11.76
N GLU A 84 30.41 11.06 10.93
CA GLU A 84 30.02 10.32 9.72
C GLU A 84 29.44 8.94 10.03
N GLY A 85 30.05 8.19 10.96
CA GLY A 85 29.58 6.84 11.32
C GLY A 85 28.19 6.82 11.95
N LYS A 86 27.81 7.85 12.71
CA LYS A 86 26.46 7.98 13.28
C LYS A 86 25.39 8.20 12.20
N LEU A 87 25.69 9.04 11.21
CA LEU A 87 24.77 9.31 10.09
C LEU A 87 24.57 8.07 9.21
N VAL A 88 25.62 7.28 8.98
CA VAL A 88 25.53 6.01 8.23
C VAL A 88 24.65 4.98 8.98
N MET A 89 24.86 4.80 10.29
CA MET A 89 24.02 3.89 11.09
C MET A 89 22.55 4.34 11.16
N GLU A 90 22.30 5.64 11.22
CA GLU A 90 20.95 6.20 11.21
C GLU A 90 20.25 5.94 9.86
N GLY A 91 20.96 6.16 8.74
CA GLY A 91 20.48 5.79 7.41
C GLY A 91 20.12 4.31 7.29
N ASP A 92 21.01 3.41 7.70
CA ASP A 92 20.77 1.96 7.68
C ASP A 92 19.55 1.55 8.50
N ARG A 93 19.35 2.16 9.68
CA ARG A 93 18.19 1.89 10.53
C ARG A 93 16.89 2.29 9.83
N MET A 94 16.86 3.45 9.18
CA MET A 94 15.67 3.92 8.46
C MET A 94 15.33 3.05 7.26
N PHE A 95 16.33 2.65 6.47
CA PHE A 95 16.09 1.76 5.32
C PHE A 95 15.46 0.43 5.75
N ARG A 96 15.89 -0.13 6.90
CA ARG A 96 15.27 -1.33 7.47
C ARG A 96 13.82 -1.09 7.88
N LEU A 97 13.53 0.04 8.54
CA LEU A 97 12.17 0.39 8.96
C LEU A 97 11.24 0.61 7.77
N LEU A 98 11.68 1.39 6.78
CA LEU A 98 10.96 1.62 5.52
C LEU A 98 10.65 0.29 4.82
N THR A 99 11.62 -0.62 4.78
CA THR A 99 11.43 -1.96 4.18
C THR A 99 10.37 -2.78 4.90
N LEU A 100 10.36 -2.75 6.23
CA LEU A 100 9.36 -3.45 7.04
C LEU A 100 7.96 -2.85 6.85
N ASP A 101 7.87 -1.53 6.72
CA ASP A 101 6.60 -0.83 6.56
C ASP A 101 6.00 -1.07 5.17
N ILE A 102 6.82 -1.07 4.11
CA ILE A 102 6.37 -1.44 2.76
C ILE A 102 5.87 -2.89 2.72
N LYS A 103 6.59 -3.84 3.35
CA LYS A 103 6.11 -5.23 3.46
C LYS A 103 4.78 -5.32 4.19
N SER A 104 4.64 -4.57 5.27
CA SER A 104 3.40 -4.49 6.03
C SER A 104 2.27 -3.93 5.18
N PHE A 105 2.52 -2.90 4.37
CA PHE A 105 1.53 -2.32 3.46
C PHE A 105 0.95 -3.39 2.51
N PHE A 106 1.78 -4.22 1.88
CA PHE A 106 1.30 -5.29 1.01
C PHE A 106 0.43 -6.32 1.74
N ILE A 107 0.86 -6.73 2.93
CA ILE A 107 0.14 -7.73 3.75
C ILE A 107 -1.22 -7.18 4.16
N PHE A 108 -1.26 -5.99 4.74
CA PHE A 108 -2.49 -5.39 5.26
C PHE A 108 -3.45 -4.98 4.15
N THR A 109 -2.94 -4.48 3.01
CA THR A 109 -3.78 -4.19 1.84
C THR A 109 -4.43 -5.47 1.29
N ARG A 110 -3.70 -6.59 1.23
CA ARG A 110 -4.29 -7.87 0.82
C ARG A 110 -5.39 -8.32 1.78
N ILE A 111 -5.12 -8.29 3.08
CA ILE A 111 -6.11 -8.71 4.09
C ILE A 111 -7.35 -7.80 4.05
N PHE A 112 -7.14 -6.50 3.80
CA PHE A 112 -8.21 -5.54 3.61
C PHE A 112 -9.10 -5.90 2.40
N LEU A 113 -8.50 -6.22 1.24
CA LEU A 113 -9.22 -6.68 0.06
C LEU A 113 -10.00 -7.98 0.33
N ASP A 114 -9.39 -8.95 1.00
CA ASP A 114 -10.08 -10.19 1.38
C ASP A 114 -11.24 -9.92 2.36
N THR A 115 -11.13 -8.90 3.19
CA THR A 115 -12.23 -8.45 4.05
C THR A 115 -13.35 -7.81 3.23
N LEU A 116 -13.03 -7.03 2.18
CA LEU A 116 -14.02 -6.53 1.21
C LEU A 116 -14.71 -7.68 0.48
N ALA A 117 -13.99 -8.75 0.13
CA ALA A 117 -14.60 -9.94 -0.48
C ALA A 117 -15.63 -10.57 0.47
N ARG A 118 -15.31 -10.63 1.77
CA ARG A 118 -16.25 -11.12 2.79
C ARG A 118 -17.50 -10.24 2.91
N ILE A 119 -17.32 -8.93 2.83
CA ILE A 119 -18.42 -7.96 2.78
C ILE A 119 -19.32 -8.21 1.56
N VAL A 120 -18.75 -8.46 0.38
CA VAL A 120 -19.53 -8.81 -0.83
C VAL A 120 -20.33 -10.09 -0.63
N ARG A 121 -19.76 -11.12 0.00
CA ARG A 121 -20.52 -12.34 0.33
C ARG A 121 -21.74 -12.04 1.19
N LEU A 122 -21.58 -11.18 2.20
CA LEU A 122 -22.67 -10.85 3.11
C LEU A 122 -23.83 -10.15 2.39
N HIS A 123 -23.52 -9.31 1.39
CA HIS A 123 -24.54 -8.66 0.57
C HIS A 123 -25.47 -9.69 -0.12
N PHE A 124 -24.92 -10.78 -0.64
CA PHE A 124 -25.68 -11.85 -1.29
C PHE A 124 -26.27 -12.88 -0.31
N SER A 125 -26.19 -12.66 1.00
CA SER A 125 -26.79 -13.51 2.04
C SER A 125 -26.45 -15.01 1.87
N GLU A 126 -27.44 -15.91 1.91
CA GLU A 126 -27.22 -17.36 1.80
C GLU A 126 -26.50 -17.76 0.50
N LYS A 127 -26.86 -17.14 -0.63
CA LYS A 127 -26.21 -17.39 -1.93
C LYS A 127 -24.74 -16.98 -1.92
N GLY A 128 -24.40 -15.93 -1.15
CA GLY A 128 -23.03 -15.48 -0.93
C GLY A 128 -22.16 -16.48 -0.16
N GLY A 129 -22.74 -17.47 0.54
CA GLY A 129 -22.02 -18.53 1.21
C GLY A 129 -21.13 -19.38 0.29
N GLN A 130 -21.49 -19.47 -0.99
CA GLN A 130 -20.78 -20.25 -2.01
C GLN A 130 -19.66 -19.47 -2.71
N LEU A 131 -19.59 -18.14 -2.50
CA LEU A 131 -18.55 -17.32 -3.11
C LEU A 131 -17.18 -17.60 -2.47
N PRO A 132 -16.06 -17.13 -3.05
CA PRO A 132 -14.75 -17.17 -2.41
C PRO A 132 -14.59 -16.16 -1.26
N TRP A 133 -13.63 -16.40 -0.36
CA TRP A 133 -13.26 -15.47 0.72
C TRP A 133 -12.10 -14.54 0.33
N ASP A 134 -11.35 -14.92 -0.70
CA ASP A 134 -10.20 -14.20 -1.24
C ASP A 134 -10.68 -13.34 -2.41
N MET A 135 -10.30 -12.07 -2.42
CA MET A 135 -10.79 -11.11 -3.41
C MET A 135 -10.36 -11.49 -4.83
N LYS A 136 -9.12 -11.97 -5.00
CA LYS A 136 -8.60 -12.40 -6.31
C LYS A 136 -9.40 -13.56 -6.89
N LYS A 137 -9.81 -14.52 -6.06
CA LYS A 137 -10.70 -15.62 -6.46
C LYS A 137 -12.12 -15.14 -6.69
N LEU A 138 -12.62 -14.22 -5.86
CA LEU A 138 -13.98 -13.69 -5.96
C LEU A 138 -14.21 -13.00 -7.31
N VAL A 139 -13.28 -12.15 -7.73
CA VAL A 139 -13.32 -11.42 -9.01
C VAL A 139 -13.40 -12.35 -10.23
N ARG A 140 -12.88 -13.58 -10.11
CA ARG A 140 -12.87 -14.60 -11.17
C ARG A 140 -13.96 -15.65 -10.99
N SER A 141 -14.88 -15.44 -10.06
CA SER A 141 -15.87 -16.44 -9.69
C SER A 141 -17.01 -16.43 -10.70
N GLU A 142 -17.19 -17.54 -11.42
CA GLU A 142 -18.39 -17.77 -12.22
C GLU A 142 -19.67 -17.71 -11.36
N LYS A 143 -19.59 -18.09 -10.08
CA LYS A 143 -20.71 -17.95 -9.15
C LYS A 143 -21.08 -16.51 -8.86
N LEU A 144 -20.12 -15.59 -8.78
CA LEU A 144 -20.44 -14.17 -8.65
C LEU A 144 -21.15 -13.67 -9.91
N LYS A 145 -20.68 -14.10 -11.08
CA LYS A 145 -21.28 -13.75 -12.37
C LYS A 145 -22.69 -14.31 -12.55
N GLU A 146 -22.96 -15.53 -12.08
CA GLU A 146 -24.30 -16.11 -12.04
C GLU A 146 -25.25 -15.33 -11.11
N LEU A 147 -24.74 -14.80 -9.99
CA LEU A 147 -25.53 -14.01 -9.05
C LEU A 147 -25.82 -12.60 -9.57
N ASP A 148 -24.81 -11.97 -10.16
CA ASP A 148 -24.86 -10.60 -10.64
C ASP A 148 -23.78 -10.34 -11.69
N SER A 149 -24.13 -10.54 -12.96
CA SER A 149 -23.16 -10.46 -14.07
C SER A 149 -22.58 -9.05 -14.22
N ASP A 150 -23.40 -8.01 -14.10
CA ASP A 150 -22.98 -6.62 -14.28
C ASP A 150 -22.02 -6.21 -13.16
N PHE A 151 -22.32 -6.60 -11.92
CA PHE A 151 -21.42 -6.36 -10.80
C PHE A 151 -20.11 -7.14 -10.93
N ALA A 152 -20.16 -8.40 -11.35
CA ALA A 152 -18.98 -9.24 -11.49
C ALA A 152 -17.99 -8.69 -12.54
N GLU A 153 -18.48 -8.30 -13.71
CA GLU A 153 -17.62 -7.74 -14.76
C GLU A 153 -17.06 -6.37 -14.38
N GLY A 154 -17.87 -5.48 -13.81
CA GLY A 154 -17.36 -4.18 -13.37
C GLY A 154 -16.35 -4.30 -12.21
N LEU A 155 -16.55 -5.24 -11.28
CA LEU A 155 -15.58 -5.51 -10.22
C LEU A 155 -14.26 -6.04 -10.80
N LYS A 156 -14.33 -6.88 -11.84
CA LYS A 156 -13.18 -7.41 -12.55
C LYS A 156 -12.39 -6.34 -13.29
N GLU A 157 -13.06 -5.40 -13.95
CA GLU A 157 -12.43 -4.24 -14.58
C GLU A 157 -11.69 -3.38 -13.57
N LYS A 158 -12.31 -3.11 -12.40
CA LYS A 158 -11.68 -2.34 -11.31
C LYS A 158 -10.53 -3.05 -10.61
N MET A 159 -10.37 -4.35 -10.84
CA MET A 159 -9.37 -5.20 -10.19
C MET A 159 -8.30 -5.75 -11.15
N LEU A 160 -8.17 -5.20 -12.37
CA LEU A 160 -7.15 -5.64 -13.35
C LEU A 160 -5.71 -5.57 -12.80
N TRP A 161 -5.45 -4.70 -11.82
CA TRP A 161 -4.16 -4.51 -11.15
C TRP A 161 -3.83 -5.58 -10.09
N ILE A 162 -4.77 -6.47 -9.74
CA ILE A 162 -4.56 -7.40 -8.61
C ILE A 162 -3.48 -8.46 -8.86
N ASP A 163 -3.24 -8.81 -10.13
CA ASP A 163 -2.17 -9.72 -10.50
C ASP A 163 -0.81 -9.02 -10.39
N SER A 164 -0.71 -7.79 -10.91
CA SER A 164 0.53 -7.01 -10.80
C SER A 164 0.87 -6.71 -9.34
N PHE A 165 -0.12 -6.48 -8.46
CA PHE A 165 0.10 -6.28 -7.02
C PHE A 165 0.91 -7.40 -6.34
N VAL A 166 0.69 -8.66 -6.73
CA VAL A 166 1.42 -9.80 -6.14
C VAL A 166 2.85 -9.87 -6.68
N ASP A 167 3.03 -9.64 -7.98
CA ASP A 167 4.33 -9.76 -8.63
C ASP A 167 5.26 -8.60 -8.26
N HIS A 168 4.73 -7.38 -8.19
CA HIS A 168 5.48 -6.17 -7.84
C HIS A 168 5.95 -6.17 -6.39
N ARG A 169 5.27 -6.89 -5.49
CA ARG A 169 5.74 -7.08 -4.11
C ARG A 169 7.14 -7.70 -4.09
N VAL A 170 7.36 -8.76 -4.86
CA VAL A 170 8.64 -9.48 -4.90
C VAL A 170 9.74 -8.58 -5.47
N GLU A 171 9.40 -7.82 -6.51
CA GLU A 171 10.33 -6.85 -7.11
C GLU A 171 10.70 -5.75 -6.12
N ILE A 172 9.73 -5.10 -5.47
CA ILE A 172 9.97 -4.06 -4.46
C ILE A 172 10.77 -4.61 -3.26
N GLU A 173 10.45 -5.82 -2.78
CA GLU A 173 11.22 -6.47 -1.72
C GLU A 173 12.67 -6.73 -2.13
N HIS A 174 12.90 -7.15 -3.37
CA HIS A 174 14.25 -7.35 -3.92
C HIS A 174 15.01 -6.03 -4.03
N TYR A 175 14.37 -4.96 -4.52
CA TYR A 175 14.98 -3.65 -4.61
C TYR A 175 15.37 -3.12 -3.23
N LEU A 176 14.46 -3.15 -2.26
CA LEU A 176 14.69 -2.73 -0.88
C LEU A 176 15.82 -3.51 -0.19
N GLY A 177 15.90 -4.83 -0.43
CA GLY A 177 16.96 -5.70 0.11
C GLY A 177 18.35 -5.45 -0.51
N SER A 178 18.40 -4.80 -1.68
CA SER A 178 19.63 -4.58 -2.45
C SER A 178 20.19 -3.16 -2.32
N ILE A 179 19.43 -2.24 -1.71
CA ILE A 179 19.84 -0.84 -1.47
C ILE A 179 21.22 -0.73 -0.80
N PRO A 180 21.59 -1.58 0.19
CA PRO A 180 22.90 -1.49 0.85
C PRO A 180 24.10 -2.00 0.02
N SER A 181 23.90 -2.70 -1.12
CA SER A 181 24.98 -3.51 -1.73
C SER A 181 25.02 -3.63 -3.27
N ALA A 182 24.29 -2.81 -4.04
CA ALA A 182 24.12 -3.06 -5.49
C ALA A 182 25.15 -2.40 -6.45
N THR A 183 25.73 -3.22 -7.35
CA THR A 183 26.47 -2.90 -8.60
C THR A 183 25.63 -3.36 -9.83
N MET A 184 25.73 -2.72 -11.02
CA MET A 184 24.53 -2.22 -11.74
C MET A 184 24.32 -2.55 -13.25
N LYS A 185 23.03 -2.61 -13.72
CA LYS A 185 22.53 -2.62 -15.15
C LYS A 185 21.03 -2.22 -15.26
N ASN A 186 20.62 -1.53 -16.35
CA ASN A 186 19.24 -0.97 -16.56
C ASN A 186 18.14 -1.99 -16.96
N GLY A 187 16.90 -1.76 -16.49
CA GLY A 187 15.68 -2.54 -16.78
C GLY A 187 14.51 -1.72 -17.39
N LYS A 188 13.46 -2.43 -17.86
CA LYS A 188 12.42 -1.97 -18.80
C LYS A 188 11.39 -0.94 -18.28
N PHE A 189 11.36 -0.65 -16.98
CA PHE A 189 10.30 0.15 -16.34
C PHE A 189 10.75 1.52 -15.82
N GLY A 190 11.94 2.00 -16.21
CA GLY A 190 12.41 3.34 -15.79
C GLY A 190 12.88 3.40 -14.34
N PHE A 191 13.01 2.27 -13.65
CA PHE A 191 13.70 2.20 -12.37
C PHE A 191 15.20 2.36 -12.60
N ASP A 192 15.77 3.44 -12.06
CA ASP A 192 17.20 3.66 -12.04
C ASP A 192 17.87 2.60 -11.15
N ILE A 193 18.55 1.67 -11.83
CA ILE A 193 19.53 0.79 -11.22
C ILE A 193 20.88 1.47 -11.58
N LEU A 194 21.34 2.38 -10.69
CA LEU A 194 22.60 3.20 -10.64
C LEU A 194 23.63 2.99 -11.75
N GLY A 195 23.86 4.01 -12.58
CA GLY A 195 25.00 3.98 -13.48
C GLY A 195 25.26 5.24 -14.28
N SER A 196 25.41 6.41 -13.65
CA SER A 196 26.34 7.46 -14.11
C SER A 196 26.46 8.63 -13.12
N ARG A 197 27.73 8.97 -12.82
CA ARG A 197 28.38 10.21 -12.32
C ARG A 197 27.67 11.34 -11.53
N ASP A 198 26.39 11.28 -11.21
CA ASP A 198 25.78 12.19 -10.22
C ASP A 198 25.31 11.42 -8.99
N ARG A 199 26.16 11.37 -7.96
CA ARG A 199 25.86 10.79 -6.62
C ARG A 199 24.74 11.53 -5.86
N ARG A 200 23.93 12.37 -6.53
CA ARG A 200 23.04 13.35 -5.91
C ARG A 200 21.55 13.00 -5.96
N SER A 201 21.12 11.97 -6.71
CA SER A 201 19.68 11.69 -6.94
C SER A 201 19.23 10.22 -6.83
N GLY A 202 20.14 9.24 -6.71
CA GLY A 202 19.80 7.81 -6.89
C GLY A 202 18.87 7.19 -5.84
N GLY A 203 19.02 7.51 -4.55
CA GLY A 203 18.12 7.01 -3.50
C GLY A 203 16.73 7.66 -3.56
N THR A 204 16.67 8.90 -4.03
CA THR A 204 15.43 9.68 -4.15
C THR A 204 14.51 9.11 -5.23
N HIS A 205 15.03 8.72 -6.39
CA HIS A 205 14.20 8.18 -7.49
C HIS A 205 13.63 6.77 -7.21
N ALA A 206 14.35 5.92 -6.48
CA ALA A 206 13.82 4.62 -6.03
C ALA A 206 12.69 4.79 -5.01
N ILE A 207 12.85 5.71 -4.05
CA ILE A 207 11.82 6.03 -3.04
C ILE A 207 10.59 6.68 -3.70
N GLU A 208 10.80 7.62 -4.62
CA GLU A 208 9.73 8.28 -5.38
C GLU A 208 8.91 7.28 -6.18
N SER A 209 9.57 6.32 -6.85
CA SER A 209 8.88 5.27 -7.60
C SER A 209 8.04 4.35 -6.71
N ILE A 210 8.53 4.00 -5.51
CA ILE A 210 7.77 3.21 -4.54
C ILE A 210 6.58 4.03 -4.00
N THR A 211 6.79 5.32 -3.75
CA THR A 211 5.75 6.24 -3.27
C THR A 211 4.61 6.32 -4.28
N ASN A 212 4.94 6.58 -5.55
CA ASN A 212 3.98 6.65 -6.65
C ASN A 212 3.20 5.35 -6.79
N TYR A 213 3.88 4.20 -6.69
CA TYR A 213 3.22 2.90 -6.72
C TYR A 213 2.23 2.70 -5.57
N ILE A 214 2.60 3.10 -4.35
CA ILE A 214 1.69 3.03 -3.19
C ILE A 214 0.47 3.94 -3.41
N GLU A 215 0.67 5.16 -3.93
CA GLU A 215 -0.42 6.09 -4.25
C GLU A 215 -1.36 5.51 -5.31
N ASP A 216 -0.83 4.91 -6.38
CA ASP A 216 -1.61 4.24 -7.41
C ASP A 216 -2.44 3.08 -6.82
N VAL A 217 -1.83 2.25 -5.97
CA VAL A 217 -2.55 1.16 -5.28
C VAL A 217 -3.67 1.72 -4.40
N LEU A 218 -3.44 2.80 -3.66
CA LEU A 218 -4.49 3.42 -2.85
C LEU A 218 -5.64 3.97 -3.69
N SER A 219 -5.33 4.61 -4.82
CA SER A 219 -6.35 5.09 -5.75
C SER A 219 -7.20 3.93 -6.28
N ASN A 220 -6.54 2.84 -6.70
CA ASN A 220 -7.20 1.63 -7.17
C ASN A 220 -8.08 0.98 -6.10
N VAL A 221 -7.59 0.84 -4.87
CA VAL A 221 -8.38 0.31 -3.74
C VAL A 221 -9.58 1.22 -3.45
N SER A 222 -9.41 2.54 -3.56
CA SER A 222 -10.50 3.50 -3.38
C SER A 222 -11.60 3.32 -4.44
N GLU A 223 -11.24 3.07 -5.70
CA GLU A 223 -12.20 2.79 -6.76
C GLU A 223 -12.99 1.50 -6.51
N VAL A 224 -12.32 0.46 -6.02
CA VAL A 224 -12.98 -0.80 -5.65
C VAL A 224 -13.97 -0.58 -4.51
N MET A 225 -13.57 0.13 -3.45
CA MET A 225 -14.47 0.49 -2.35
C MET A 225 -15.68 1.29 -2.83
N LEU A 226 -15.45 2.27 -3.71
CA LEU A 226 -16.52 3.11 -4.26
C LEU A 226 -17.49 2.29 -5.12
N TYR A 227 -16.97 1.38 -5.95
CA TYR A 227 -17.79 0.52 -6.79
C TYR A 227 -18.67 -0.43 -5.96
N ILE A 228 -18.09 -1.04 -4.92
CA ILE A 228 -18.83 -1.86 -3.94
C ILE A 228 -19.89 -1.01 -3.23
N TYR A 229 -19.54 0.20 -2.78
CA TYR A 229 -20.47 1.14 -2.15
C TYR A 229 -21.66 1.45 -3.07
N GLN A 230 -21.40 1.82 -4.33
CA GLN A 230 -22.44 2.16 -5.30
C GLN A 230 -23.39 0.99 -5.53
N LYS A 231 -22.85 -0.24 -5.62
CA LYS A 231 -23.66 -1.44 -5.77
C LYS A 231 -24.58 -1.67 -4.57
N PHE A 232 -24.09 -1.45 -3.35
CA PHE A 232 -24.88 -1.75 -2.16
C PHE A 232 -25.85 -0.63 -1.80
N HIS A 233 -25.56 0.59 -2.23
CA HIS A 233 -26.45 1.73 -2.04
C HIS A 233 -27.61 1.73 -3.03
N SER A 234 -27.42 1.25 -4.26
CA SER A 234 -28.45 1.23 -5.29
C SER A 234 -29.60 0.23 -5.03
N VAL A 235 -29.48 -0.58 -3.98
CA VAL A 235 -30.48 -1.57 -3.55
C VAL A 235 -31.30 -1.07 -2.34
N SER A 236 -31.00 0.14 -1.82
CA SER A 236 -31.77 0.85 -0.78
C SER A 236 -32.65 1.93 -1.38
#